data_AF-A0A6B3G3S4-F1
#
_entry.id   AF-A0A6B3G3S4-F1
#
_cell.length_a   1.000
_cell.length_b   1.000
_cell.length_c   1.000
_cell.angle_alpha   90.00
_cell.angle_beta   90.00
_cell.angle_gamma   90.00
#
_symmetry.space_group_name_H-M   'P 1'
#
loop_
_entity.id
_entity.type
_entity.pdbx_description
1 polymer ?
#
loop_
_entity_poly.entity_id
_entity_poly.type
_entity_poly.pdbx_seq_one_letter_code
_entity_poly.pdbx_strand_id
1 'polypeptide(L)' 'MQLVVARIGRAHGIKGEVTVEVRTDEPELRLGPGAVLATEPAATGPLTVETGRVHSGR' A
#
# COMPACT_ATOMS: atom_id res chain seq x y z
N MET A 1 -3.41 -18.87 1.27
CA MET A 1 -2.53 -18.50 0.15
C MET A 1 -2.29 -17.00 0.22
N GLN A 2 -1.04 -16.52 0.06
CA GLN A 2 -0.75 -15.08 0.06
C GLN A 2 -0.88 -14.51 -1.36
N LEU A 3 -1.35 -13.26 -1.45
CA LEU A 3 -1.57 -12.55 -2.71
C LEU A 3 -0.85 -11.19 -2.64
N VAL A 4 -0.24 -10.78 -3.74
CA VAL A 4 0.37 -9.45 -3.86
C VAL A 4 -0.72 -8.46 -4.28
N VAL A 5 -1.19 -7.66 -3.33
CA VAL A 5 -2.28 -6.68 -3.56
C VAL A 5 -1.77 -5.31 -4.02
N ALA A 6 -0.52 -4.98 -3.73
CA ALA A 6 0.11 -3.73 -4.14
C ALA A 6 1.63 -3.86 -4.20
N ARG A 7 2.27 -2.92 -4.92
CA ARG A 7 3.72 -2.72 -4.89
C ARG A 7 4.04 -1.28 -4.49
N ILE A 8 4.91 -1.12 -3.49
CA ILE A 8 5.40 0.20 -3.07
C ILE A 8 6.28 0.78 -4.19
N GLY A 9 5.93 2.00 -4.59
CA GLY A 9 6.61 2.79 -5.62
C GLY A 9 7.54 3.84 -5.03
N ARG A 10 7.48 5.06 -5.60
CA ARG A 10 8.33 6.18 -5.17
C ARG A 10 7.76 6.85 -3.91
N ALA A 11 8.64 7.55 -3.19
CA ALA A 11 8.22 8.51 -2.18
C ALA A 11 7.29 9.57 -2.80
N HIS A 12 6.30 10.00 -2.03
CA HIS A 12 5.33 11.02 -2.40
C HIS A 12 5.40 12.17 -1.40
N GLY A 13 5.84 13.33 -1.86
CA GLY A 13 6.01 14.50 -0.99
C GLY A 13 7.06 14.26 0.11
N ILE A 14 6.89 14.97 1.23
CA ILE A 14 7.85 15.02 2.34
C ILE A 14 7.30 14.48 3.67
N LYS A 15 6.05 14.01 3.68
CA LYS A 15 5.38 13.50 4.88
C LYS A 15 5.55 11.99 5.09
N GLY A 16 6.42 11.36 4.29
CA GLY A 16 6.61 9.90 4.34
C GLY A 16 5.56 9.10 3.57
N GLU A 17 4.73 9.74 2.74
CA GLU A 17 3.80 9.03 1.86
C GLU A 17 4.57 8.31 0.74
N VAL A 18 3.98 7.25 0.20
CA VAL A 18 4.50 6.52 -0.96
C VAL A 18 3.38 6.28 -1.96
N THR A 19 3.72 6.28 -3.25
CA THR A 19 2.79 5.79 -4.28
C THR A 19 2.74 4.26 -4.23
N VAL A 20 1.60 3.67 -4.57
CA VAL A 20 1.48 2.21 -4.73
C VAL A 20 0.94 1.86 -6.12
N GLU A 21 1.44 0.78 -6.71
CA GLU A 21 0.83 0.14 -7.87
C GLU A 21 -0.21 -0.86 -7.36
N VAL A 22 -1.50 -0.60 -7.64
CA VAL A 22 -2.62 -1.46 -7.21
C VAL A 22 -2.68 -2.71 -8.08
N ARG A 23 -2.73 -3.89 -7.45
CA ARG A 23 -2.80 -5.21 -8.11
C ARG A 23 -3.99 -6.04 -7.65
N THR A 24 -5.00 -5.35 -7.15
CA THR A 24 -6.22 -5.92 -6.60
C THR A 24 -7.42 -5.28 -7.27
N ASP A 25 -8.46 -6.07 -7.46
CA ASP A 25 -9.80 -5.68 -7.88
C ASP A 25 -10.61 -5.02 -6.76
N GLU A 26 -10.27 -5.31 -5.49
CA GLU A 26 -10.93 -4.75 -4.30
C GLU A 26 -9.99 -3.82 -3.48
N PRO A 27 -9.47 -2.71 -4.03
CA PRO A 27 -8.47 -1.88 -3.34
C PRO A 27 -8.99 -1.21 -2.07
N GLU A 28 -10.24 -0.75 -2.04
CA GLU A 28 -10.83 -0.11 -0.85
C GLU A 28 -10.90 -1.07 0.33
N LEU A 29 -11.12 -2.36 0.04
CA LEU A 29 -11.14 -3.42 1.05
C LEU A 29 -9.73 -3.84 1.48
N ARG A 30 -8.80 -4.02 0.53
CA ARG A 30 -7.46 -4.61 0.78
C ARG A 30 -6.38 -3.58 1.15
N LEU A 31 -6.55 -2.32 0.76
CA LEU A 31 -5.62 -1.21 0.98
C LEU A 31 -6.26 -0.05 1.77
N GLY A 32 -7.42 -0.30 2.41
CA GLY A 32 -8.07 0.69 3.27
C GLY A 32 -7.28 0.97 4.56
N PRO A 33 -7.51 2.12 5.22
CA PRO A 33 -6.92 2.43 6.52
C PRO A 33 -7.11 1.30 7.54
N GLY A 34 -6.05 0.98 8.28
CA GLY A 34 -6.01 -0.10 9.26
C GLY A 34 -5.66 -1.48 8.67
N ALA A 35 -5.59 -1.64 7.35
CA ALA A 35 -5.12 -2.88 6.74
C ALA A 35 -3.65 -3.13 7.12
N VAL A 36 -3.36 -4.32 7.64
CA VAL A 36 -2.00 -4.76 8.00
C VAL A 36 -1.51 -5.72 6.91
N LEU A 37 -0.43 -5.33 6.23
CA LEU A 37 0.11 -6.04 5.07
C LEU A 37 1.48 -6.62 5.39
N ALA A 38 1.67 -7.90 5.06
CA ALA A 38 3.00 -8.47 4.97
C ALA A 38 3.78 -7.79 3.83
N THR A 39 5.09 -7.64 4.00
CA THR A 39 5.97 -7.06 2.98
C THR A 39 6.95 -8.12 2.49
N GLU A 40 7.51 -7.87 1.30
CA GLU A 40 8.67 -8.59 0.78
C GLU A 40 9.78 -7.56 0.49
N PRO A 41 10.93 -7.62 1.19
CA PRO A 41 11.30 -8.61 2.20
C PRO A 41 10.50 -8.47 3.51
N ALA A 42 10.35 -9.58 4.23
CA ALA A 42 9.59 -9.65 5.48
C ALA A 42 10.16 -8.77 6.61
N ALA A 43 11.47 -8.50 6.59
CA ALA A 43 12.16 -7.67 7.59
C ALA A 43 11.68 -6.20 7.62
N THR A 44 11.01 -5.74 6.56
CA THR A 44 10.48 -4.36 6.45
C THR A 44 9.04 -4.24 6.95
N GLY A 45 8.42 -5.35 7.35
CA GLY A 45 7.01 -5.40 7.71
C GLY A 45 6.74 -6.10 9.04
N PRO A 46 5.44 -6.29 9.37
CA PRO A 46 4.29 -5.85 8.59
C PRO A 46 4.12 -4.32 8.62
N LEU A 47 3.49 -3.78 7.57
CA LEU A 47 3.13 -2.36 7.50
C LEU A 47 1.62 -2.19 7.64
N THR A 48 1.21 -1.15 8.35
CA THR A 48 -0.21 -0.78 8.46
C THR A 48 -0.48 0.41 7.55
N VAL A 49 -1.55 0.35 6.76
CA VAL A 49 -2.02 1.50 5.99
C VAL A 49 -2.63 2.50 6.97
N GLU A 50 -1.96 3.63 7.20
CA GLU A 50 -2.50 4.70 8.07
C GLU A 50 -3.59 5.49 7.35
N THR A 51 -3.29 5.97 6.14
CA THR A 51 -4.23 6.70 5.26
C THR A 51 -3.91 6.39 3.80
N GLY A 52 -4.87 6.67 2.90
CA GLY A 52 -4.70 6.49 1.46
C GLY A 52 -5.62 7.42 0.68
N ARG A 53 -5.17 7.87 -0.49
CA ARG A 53 -5.95 8.72 -1.40
C ARG A 53 -5.50 8.54 -2.83
N VAL A 54 -6.45 8.71 -3.76
CA VAL A 54 -6.13 8.82 -5.19
C VAL A 54 -5.53 10.20 -5.46
N HIS A 55 -4.42 10.25 -6.17
CA HIS A 55 -3.71 11.44 -6.55
C HIS A 55 -3.34 11.41 -8.05
N SER A 56 -3.89 12.37 -8.80
CA SER A 56 -3.66 12.49 -10.25
C SER A 56 -4.03 11.21 -11.04
N GLY A 57 -5.13 10.56 -10.65
CA GLY A 57 -5.60 9.32 -11.30
C GLY A 57 -4.78 8.07 -10.97
N ARG A 58 -3.97 8.10 -9.90
CA ARG A 58 -3.24 6.96 -9.35
C ARG A 58 -3.42 6.83 -7.86
#